data_AF-A0A914G6G1-F1
#
_entry.id   AF-A0A914G6G1-F1
#
_cell.length_a   1.000
_cell.length_b   1.000
_cell.length_c   1.000
_cell.angle_alpha   90.00
_cell.angle_beta   90.00
_cell.angle_gamma   90.00
#
_symmetry.space_group_name_H-M   'P 1'
#
loop_
_entity.id
_entity.type
_entity.pdbx_description
1 polymer ?
#
loop_
_entity_poly.entity_id
_entity_poly.type
_entity_poly.pdbx_seq_one_letter_code
_entity_poly.pdbx_strand_id
1 'polypeptide(L)'
;MYKIKYNCAMEQNAQNYANTCPYPVHSNNSARVGWGENMAQMSSGTIGENMGKSVGLYYKELLSPGMADLVTNIFNISTDMGAGHYTQVVWGKTYEIGCGGKFCGTNWHLVCQYNVAGNYGGQTVYEVATSGAGGCTTDADCTTQAADTCSVSDGLCNRA
;
A
#
# COMPACT_ATOMS: atom_id res chain seq x y z
N MET A 1 -12.19 -3.91 -3.22
CA MET A 1 -11.18 -3.09 -2.51
C MET A 1 -11.37 -3.31 -1.02
N TYR A 2 -10.34 -3.73 -0.30
CA TYR A 2 -10.43 -3.89 1.15
C TYR A 2 -10.16 -2.58 1.91
N LYS A 3 -10.80 -2.46 3.07
CA LYS A 3 -10.46 -1.51 4.11
C LYS A 3 -9.21 -2.00 4.84
N ILE A 4 -8.19 -1.15 4.88
CA ILE A 4 -6.94 -1.48 5.57
C ILE A 4 -7.14 -1.45 7.09
N LYS A 5 -6.59 -2.46 7.77
CA LYS A 5 -6.45 -2.56 9.22
C LYS A 5 -4.98 -2.35 9.60
N TYR A 6 -4.74 -1.67 10.72
CA TYR A 6 -3.37 -1.49 11.20
C TYR A 6 -2.90 -2.73 11.97
N ASN A 7 -1.67 -3.18 11.71
CA ASN A 7 -1.10 -4.37 12.34
C ASN A 7 0.20 -4.00 13.08
N CYS A 8 0.17 -4.11 14.41
CA CYS A 8 1.29 -3.73 15.29
C CYS A 8 2.53 -4.61 15.10
N ALA A 9 2.38 -5.88 14.71
CA ALA A 9 3.53 -6.74 14.44
C ALA A 9 4.25 -6.31 13.14
N MET A 10 3.48 -5.90 12.13
CA MET A 10 4.04 -5.32 10.91
C MET A 10 4.70 -3.98 11.18
N GLU A 11 4.10 -3.12 12.02
CA GLU A 11 4.72 -1.87 12.48
C GLU A 11 6.06 -2.15 13.16
N GLN A 12 6.11 -3.10 14.10
CA GLN A 12 7.35 -3.44 14.79
C GLN A 12 8.43 -3.90 13.80
N ASN A 13 8.06 -4.69 12.79
CA ASN A 13 8.98 -5.14 11.75
C ASN A 13 9.49 -3.97 10.89
N ALA A 14 8.58 -3.11 10.42
CA ALA A 14 8.91 -1.91 9.65
C ALA A 14 9.79 -0.94 10.46
N GLN A 15 9.50 -0.77 11.75
CA GLN A 15 10.29 0.07 12.67
C GLN A 15 11.68 -0.50 12.90
N ASN A 16 11.80 -1.82 13.07
CA ASN A 16 13.10 -2.49 13.18
C ASN A 16 13.96 -2.24 11.93
N TYR A 17 13.34 -2.29 10.74
CA TYR A 17 14.04 -1.96 9.51
C TYR A 17 14.41 -0.47 9.44
N ALA A 18 13.47 0.44 9.71
CA ALA A 18 13.73 1.87 9.71
C ALA A 18 14.87 2.27 10.68
N ASN A 19 15.01 1.57 11.82
CA ASN A 19 16.09 1.80 12.78
C ASN A 19 17.50 1.58 12.21
N THR A 20 17.64 0.84 11.10
CA THR A 20 18.93 0.66 10.42
C THR A 20 19.23 1.76 9.40
N CYS A 21 18.38 2.79 9.33
CA CYS A 21 18.47 3.87 8.35
C CYS A 21 18.59 3.39 6.89
N PRO A 22 17.69 2.49 6.42
CA PRO A 22 17.76 1.94 5.08
C PRO A 22 17.13 2.92 4.09
N TYR A 23 17.92 3.54 3.23
CA TYR A 23 17.41 4.25 2.06
C TYR A 23 18.52 4.37 1.02
N PRO A 24 18.24 4.12 -0.27
CA PRO A 24 16.95 3.74 -0.88
C PRO A 24 16.73 2.21 -0.94
N VAL A 25 17.33 1.45 -0.03
CA VAL A 25 17.33 -0.02 -0.10
C VAL A 25 16.12 -0.61 0.63
N HIS A 26 15.29 -1.39 -0.09
CA HIS A 26 14.21 -2.17 0.50
C HIS A 26 14.71 -3.35 1.32
N SER A 27 13.93 -3.76 2.33
CA SER A 27 14.23 -4.98 3.10
C SER A 27 14.11 -6.23 2.24
N ASN A 28 14.83 -7.29 2.61
CA ASN A 28 14.67 -8.59 1.98
C ASN A 28 13.24 -9.11 2.21
N ASN A 29 12.63 -9.70 1.18
CA ASN A 29 11.27 -10.23 1.24
C ASN A 29 11.07 -11.22 2.41
N SER A 30 12.05 -12.10 2.66
CA SER A 30 12.02 -13.05 3.79
C SER A 30 12.03 -12.38 5.17
N ALA A 31 12.66 -11.20 5.29
CA ALA A 31 12.71 -10.43 6.54
C ALA A 31 11.40 -9.69 6.83
N ARG A 32 10.47 -9.68 5.87
CA ARG A 32 9.12 -9.11 6.02
C ARG A 32 8.04 -10.12 5.65
N VAL A 33 8.33 -11.42 5.72
CA VAL A 33 7.36 -12.51 5.54
C VAL A 33 6.52 -12.38 4.25
N GLY A 34 7.12 -11.90 3.17
CA GLY A 34 6.38 -11.72 1.91
C GLY A 34 5.53 -10.46 1.81
N TRP A 35 5.51 -9.59 2.83
CA TRP A 35 4.78 -8.33 2.77
C TRP A 35 5.34 -7.38 1.71
N GLY A 36 4.47 -6.51 1.19
CA GLY A 36 4.86 -5.37 0.36
C GLY A 36 5.63 -4.35 1.19
N GLU A 37 6.31 -3.40 0.54
CA GLU A 37 7.01 -2.33 1.26
C GLU A 37 7.09 -1.05 0.43
N ASN A 38 6.74 0.07 1.05
CA ASN A 38 7.03 1.41 0.55
C ASN A 38 8.02 2.09 1.48
N MET A 39 8.89 2.93 0.92
CA MET A 39 9.83 3.75 1.69
C MET A 39 9.79 5.21 1.29
N ALA A 40 10.17 6.10 2.20
CA ALA A 40 10.34 7.53 1.90
C ALA A 40 11.43 8.15 2.78
N GLN A 41 12.01 9.25 2.29
CA GLN A 41 12.90 10.12 3.06
C GLN A 41 12.31 11.53 3.18
N MET A 42 12.40 12.12 4.38
CA MET A 42 11.93 13.48 4.65
C MET A 42 12.95 14.24 5.52
N SER A 43 13.27 15.48 5.17
CA SER A 43 14.36 16.23 5.84
C SER A 43 13.97 16.90 7.16
N SER A 44 12.69 17.14 7.42
CA SER A 44 12.23 17.86 8.60
C SER A 44 10.78 17.52 8.96
N GLY A 45 10.31 18.00 10.12
CA GLY A 45 8.97 17.74 10.64
C GLY A 45 8.91 16.51 11.54
N THR A 46 7.71 16.24 12.05
CA THR A 46 7.45 15.07 12.90
C THR A 46 7.29 13.80 12.07
N ILE A 47 7.48 12.63 12.70
CA ILE A 47 7.26 11.34 12.04
C ILE A 47 5.83 11.23 11.48
N GLY A 48 4.81 11.63 12.24
CA GLY A 48 3.41 11.52 11.83
C GLY A 48 3.07 12.38 10.61
N GLU A 49 3.53 13.64 10.59
CA GLU A 49 3.38 14.51 9.41
C GLU A 49 4.07 13.91 8.18
N ASN A 50 5.27 13.37 8.38
CA ASN A 50 6.06 12.80 7.30
C ASN A 50 5.48 11.50 6.77
N MET A 51 4.88 10.66 7.62
CA MET A 51 4.08 9.50 7.18
C MET A 51 2.92 9.94 6.28
N GLY A 52 2.12 10.93 6.70
CA GLY A 52 1.03 11.45 5.86
C GLY A 52 1.52 12.05 4.53
N LYS A 53 2.61 12.83 4.56
CA LYS A 53 3.22 13.40 3.34
C LYS A 53 3.73 12.31 2.40
N SER A 54 4.31 11.23 2.92
CA SER A 54 4.83 10.13 2.10
C SER A 54 3.72 9.48 1.27
N VAL A 55 2.54 9.24 1.85
CA VAL A 55 1.37 8.73 1.12
C VAL A 55 0.97 9.68 0.01
N GLY A 56 0.96 10.99 0.28
CA GLY A 56 0.69 12.01 -0.76
C GLY A 56 1.72 12.03 -1.88
N LEU A 57 2.98 11.66 -1.62
CA LEU A 57 4.02 11.50 -2.65
C LEU A 57 3.80 10.22 -3.46
N TYR A 58 3.48 9.10 -2.80
CA TYR A 58 3.15 7.85 -3.49
C TYR A 58 2.00 8.04 -4.47
N TYR A 59 0.91 8.70 -4.05
CA TYR A 59 -0.24 8.97 -4.93
C TYR A 59 0.10 9.82 -6.16
N LYS A 60 1.13 10.67 -6.10
CA LYS A 60 1.55 11.46 -7.27
C LYS A 60 2.17 10.60 -8.37
N GLU A 61 2.61 9.39 -8.05
CA GLU A 61 3.17 8.49 -9.05
C GLU A 61 2.14 8.07 -10.11
N LEU A 62 0.85 8.08 -9.76
CA LEU A 62 -0.24 7.91 -10.73
C LEU A 62 -0.23 8.98 -11.83
N LEU A 63 0.20 10.20 -11.50
CA LEU A 63 0.28 11.30 -12.46
C LEU A 63 1.60 11.29 -13.22
N SER A 64 2.69 10.91 -12.57
CA SER A 64 4.01 10.80 -13.18
C SER A 64 4.87 9.83 -12.36
N PRO A 65 5.36 8.72 -12.95
CA PRO A 65 5.33 8.40 -14.37
C PRO A 65 3.97 7.89 -14.90
N GLY A 66 3.04 7.55 -14.01
CA GLY A 66 1.74 6.98 -14.35
C GLY A 66 1.76 5.46 -14.50
N MET A 67 0.57 4.91 -14.71
CA MET A 67 0.37 3.50 -15.07
C MET A 67 -0.01 3.38 -16.54
N ALA A 68 0.49 2.32 -17.20
CA ALA A 68 0.28 2.11 -18.64
C ALA A 68 -1.18 1.79 -19.01
N ASP A 69 -1.90 1.04 -18.17
CA ASP A 69 -3.28 0.64 -18.42
C ASP A 69 -4.20 0.98 -17.24
N LEU A 70 -4.89 2.13 -17.37
CA LEU A 70 -5.90 2.57 -16.41
C LEU A 70 -7.30 2.00 -16.69
N VAL A 71 -7.50 1.33 -17.82
CA VAL A 71 -8.81 0.80 -18.23
C VAL A 71 -9.03 -0.57 -17.59
N THR A 72 -8.08 -1.49 -17.77
CA THR A 72 -8.12 -2.81 -17.13
C THR A 72 -7.46 -2.81 -15.76
N ASN A 73 -6.65 -1.79 -15.47
CA ASN A 73 -5.95 -1.61 -14.21
C ASN A 73 -5.05 -2.82 -13.86
N ILE A 74 -4.47 -3.47 -14.87
CA ILE A 74 -3.53 -4.58 -14.72
C ILE A 74 -2.12 -4.02 -14.53
N PHE A 75 -1.46 -4.43 -13.44
CA PHE A 75 -0.08 -4.02 -13.16
C PHE A 75 0.91 -4.70 -14.10
N ASN A 76 1.68 -3.90 -14.84
CA ASN A 76 2.76 -4.38 -15.69
C ASN A 76 4.12 -4.05 -15.07
N ILE A 77 4.84 -5.08 -14.66
CA ILE A 77 6.14 -4.94 -14.00
C ILE A 77 7.21 -4.27 -14.86
N SER A 78 7.08 -4.26 -16.20
CA SER A 78 8.07 -3.62 -17.07
C SER A 78 7.85 -2.12 -17.25
N THR A 79 6.61 -1.64 -17.10
CA THR A 79 6.23 -0.24 -17.36
C THR A 79 5.81 0.52 -16.12
N ASP A 80 5.23 -0.16 -15.12
CA ASP A 80 4.52 0.49 -14.01
C ASP A 80 5.33 0.51 -12.71
N MET A 81 6.56 -0.01 -12.72
CA MET A 81 7.43 -0.04 -11.53
C MET A 81 7.74 1.36 -10.97
N GLY A 82 7.70 2.40 -11.82
CA GLY A 82 7.82 3.78 -11.35
C GLY A 82 6.59 4.32 -10.62
N ALA A 83 5.47 3.60 -10.66
CA ALA A 83 4.26 3.84 -9.86
C ALA A 83 4.03 2.76 -8.79
N GLY A 84 5.06 1.98 -8.46
CA GLY A 84 4.98 0.86 -7.53
C GLY A 84 4.52 1.24 -6.12
N HIS A 85 4.84 2.45 -5.64
CA HIS A 85 4.38 2.87 -4.31
C HIS A 85 2.90 3.22 -4.34
N TYR A 86 2.44 3.93 -5.38
CA TYR A 86 1.02 4.18 -5.63
C TYR A 86 0.24 2.86 -5.67
N THR A 87 0.65 1.94 -6.54
CA THR A 87 -0.10 0.70 -6.78
C THR A 87 -0.18 -0.17 -5.55
N GLN A 88 0.86 -0.20 -4.71
CA GLN A 88 0.81 -0.90 -3.42
C GLN A 88 -0.20 -0.27 -2.45
N VAL A 89 -0.29 1.06 -2.40
CA VAL A 89 -1.26 1.77 -1.53
C VAL A 89 -2.69 1.49 -1.96
N VAL A 90 -2.97 1.46 -3.26
CA VAL A 90 -4.31 1.20 -3.81
C VAL A 90 -4.54 -0.26 -4.20
N TRP A 91 -3.69 -1.18 -3.77
CA TRP A 91 -3.81 -2.58 -4.13
C TRP A 91 -5.06 -3.18 -3.47
N GLY A 92 -6.06 -3.52 -4.28
CA GLY A 92 -7.41 -3.86 -3.85
C GLY A 92 -7.53 -5.05 -2.91
N LYS A 93 -6.53 -5.94 -2.93
CA LYS A 93 -6.43 -7.13 -2.07
C LYS A 93 -5.66 -6.89 -0.76
N THR A 94 -4.92 -5.78 -0.65
CA THR A 94 -4.20 -5.42 0.58
C THR A 94 -5.21 -5.02 1.64
N TYR A 95 -5.10 -5.61 2.83
CA TYR A 95 -6.02 -5.39 3.94
C TYR A 95 -5.33 -5.09 5.28
N GLU A 96 -4.00 -5.18 5.37
CA GLU A 96 -3.24 -4.72 6.53
C GLU A 96 -2.04 -3.86 6.17
N ILE A 97 -1.70 -2.96 7.08
CA ILE A 97 -0.50 -2.11 7.01
C ILE A 97 0.16 -2.02 8.39
N GLY A 98 1.48 -1.88 8.40
CA GLY A 98 2.23 -1.41 9.57
C GLY A 98 3.40 -0.54 9.13
N CYS A 99 3.62 0.58 9.81
CA CYS A 99 4.64 1.55 9.41
C CYS A 99 5.58 1.89 10.57
N GLY A 100 6.83 2.15 10.26
CA GLY A 100 7.84 2.59 11.23
C GLY A 100 8.77 3.64 10.64
N GLY A 101 9.36 4.46 11.48
CA GLY A 101 10.23 5.54 11.02
C GLY A 101 11.29 5.95 12.03
N LYS A 102 12.43 6.39 11.51
CA LYS A 102 13.59 6.80 12.33
C LYS A 102 14.22 8.05 11.73
N PHE A 103 14.52 9.03 12.59
CA PHE A 103 15.39 10.13 12.20
C PHE A 103 16.85 9.66 12.23
N CYS A 104 17.51 9.72 11.07
CA CYS A 104 18.82 9.14 10.79
C CYS A 104 19.92 10.22 10.70
N GLY A 105 19.83 11.22 11.58
CA GLY A 105 20.77 12.35 11.67
C GLY A 105 20.46 13.49 10.71
N THR A 106 20.19 13.19 9.44
CA THR A 106 19.87 14.19 8.41
C THR A 106 18.42 14.13 7.93
N ASN A 107 17.91 12.91 7.72
CA ASN A 107 16.57 12.69 7.21
C ASN A 107 15.83 11.66 8.07
N TRP A 108 14.51 11.76 8.10
CA TRP A 108 13.63 10.65 8.45
C TRP A 108 13.68 9.58 7.38
N HIS A 109 13.83 8.33 7.79
CA HIS A 109 13.60 7.15 6.98
C HIS A 109 12.28 6.55 7.42
N LEU A 110 11.34 6.43 6.49
CA LEU A 110 10.00 5.91 6.73
C LEU A 110 9.82 4.62 5.95
N VAL A 111 9.22 3.62 6.57
CA VAL A 111 8.96 2.30 5.99
C VAL A 111 7.51 1.93 6.31
N CYS A 112 6.74 1.53 5.32
CA CYS A 112 5.42 0.93 5.50
C CYS A 112 5.40 -0.44 4.82
N GLN A 113 4.90 -1.45 5.53
CA GLN A 113 4.75 -2.81 5.01
C GLN A 113 3.27 -3.17 4.85
N TYR A 114 2.95 -3.99 3.84
CA TYR A 114 1.57 -4.22 3.38
C TYR A 114 1.25 -5.71 3.25
N ASN A 115 0.09 -6.13 3.74
CA ASN A 115 -0.40 -7.50 3.64
C ASN A 115 -1.80 -7.55 3.01
N VAL A 116 -2.05 -8.32 1.96
CA VAL A 116 -1.05 -9.01 1.13
C VAL A 116 -0.14 -8.01 0.40
N ALA A 117 1.01 -8.48 -0.07
CA ALA A 117 1.82 -7.67 -0.99
C ALA A 117 1.05 -7.42 -2.29
N GLY A 118 1.29 -6.25 -2.90
CA GLY A 118 0.81 -5.91 -4.22
C GLY A 118 1.89 -6.07 -5.30
N ASN A 119 1.70 -5.35 -6.40
CA ASN A 119 2.68 -5.21 -7.49
C ASN A 119 3.07 -6.53 -8.16
N TYR A 120 2.15 -7.50 -8.17
CA TYR A 120 2.32 -8.73 -8.91
C TYR A 120 1.98 -8.50 -10.38
N GLY A 121 2.98 -8.66 -11.26
CA GLY A 121 2.80 -8.50 -12.71
C GLY A 121 1.66 -9.36 -13.26
N GLY A 122 0.82 -8.77 -14.10
CA GLY A 122 -0.35 -9.43 -14.69
C GLY A 122 -1.56 -9.55 -13.76
N GLN A 123 -1.47 -9.06 -12.51
CA GLN A 123 -2.62 -8.96 -11.62
C GLN A 123 -3.23 -7.57 -11.67
N THR A 124 -4.55 -7.51 -11.49
CA THR A 124 -5.29 -6.26 -11.35
C THR A 124 -4.90 -5.56 -10.04
N VAL A 125 -4.56 -4.27 -10.12
CA VAL A 125 -4.30 -3.41 -8.94
C VAL A 125 -5.56 -3.34 -8.09
N TYR A 126 -6.69 -2.95 -8.67
CA TYR A 126 -8.03 -3.09 -8.08
C TYR A 126 -9.08 -3.29 -9.18
N GLU A 127 -10.14 -4.05 -8.86
CA GLU A 127 -11.24 -4.31 -9.79
C GLU A 127 -11.95 -2.99 -10.16
N VAL A 128 -12.04 -2.71 -11.45
CA VAL A 128 -12.74 -1.54 -11.99
C VAL A 128 -14.23 -1.85 -12.03
N ALA A 129 -15.04 -1.01 -11.40
CA ALA A 129 -16.49 -1.18 -11.39
C ALA A 129 -17.06 -1.05 -12.81
N THR A 130 -17.92 -1.99 -13.20
CA THR A 130 -18.60 -1.98 -14.50
C THR A 130 -19.87 -1.12 -14.51
N SER A 131 -20.36 -0.71 -13.33
CA SER A 131 -21.53 0.15 -13.14
C SER A 131 -21.55 0.79 -11.74
N GLY A 132 -22.29 1.90 -11.59
CA GLY A 132 -22.49 2.57 -10.30
C GLY A 132 -21.32 3.43 -9.81
N ALA A 133 -21.34 3.79 -8.52
CA ALA A 133 -20.36 4.70 -7.89
C ALA A 133 -18.99 4.03 -7.61
N GLY A 134 -18.87 2.71 -7.80
CA GLY A 134 -17.69 1.92 -7.45
C GLY A 134 -17.61 1.61 -5.95
N GLY A 135 -17.28 0.35 -5.61
CA GLY A 135 -17.23 -0.13 -4.22
C GLY A 135 -18.33 -1.12 -3.87
N CYS A 136 -18.21 -1.78 -2.71
CA CYS A 136 -19.23 -2.70 -2.23
C CYS A 136 -20.46 -1.94 -1.70
N THR A 137 -21.64 -2.53 -1.87
CA THR A 137 -22.91 -2.03 -1.33
C THR A 137 -23.58 -3.04 -0.41
N THR A 138 -23.19 -4.31 -0.52
CA THR A 138 -23.63 -5.41 0.32
C THR A 138 -22.45 -6.35 0.57
N ASP A 139 -22.55 -7.22 1.58
CA ASP A 139 -21.54 -8.24 1.86
C ASP A 139 -21.31 -9.17 0.65
N ALA A 140 -22.33 -9.39 -0.18
CA ALA A 140 -22.24 -10.22 -1.37
C ALA A 140 -21.29 -9.65 -2.45
N ASP A 141 -21.02 -8.35 -2.42
CA ASP A 141 -20.06 -7.71 -3.34
C ASP A 141 -18.60 -8.01 -2.92
N CYS A 142 -18.38 -8.49 -1.69
CA CYS A 142 -17.06 -8.82 -1.15
C CYS A 142 -16.71 -10.29 -1.39
N THR A 143 -16.40 -10.59 -2.65
CA THR A 143 -16.30 -11.98 -3.16
C THR A 143 -14.97 -12.66 -2.90
N THR A 144 -13.96 -11.94 -2.40
CA THR A 144 -12.61 -12.51 -2.27
C THR A 144 -12.60 -13.66 -1.28
N GLN A 145 -13.34 -13.56 -0.15
CA GLN A 145 -13.43 -14.60 0.88
C GLN A 145 -14.82 -14.65 1.52
N ALA A 146 -15.28 -15.86 1.86
CA ALA A 146 -16.69 -16.15 2.15
C ALA A 146 -17.30 -15.43 3.38
N ALA A 147 -16.48 -14.91 4.29
CA ALA A 147 -16.94 -14.24 5.52
C ALA A 147 -16.69 -12.72 5.50
N ASP A 148 -16.17 -12.18 4.41
CA ASP A 148 -15.92 -10.75 4.30
C ASP A 148 -17.24 -9.96 4.30
N THR A 149 -17.22 -8.76 4.88
CA THR A 149 -18.39 -7.88 4.96
C THR A 149 -18.15 -6.56 4.23
N CYS A 150 -19.21 -5.83 3.93
CA CYS A 150 -19.11 -4.53 3.31
C CYS A 150 -19.29 -3.40 4.33
N SER A 151 -18.31 -2.50 4.41
CA SER A 151 -18.50 -1.18 5.00
C SER A 151 -19.21 -0.29 3.97
N VAL A 152 -20.54 -0.33 3.95
CA VAL A 152 -21.36 0.35 2.93
C VAL A 152 -21.11 1.86 2.89
N SER A 153 -20.83 2.49 4.04
CA SER A 153 -20.51 3.93 4.09
C SER A 153 -19.20 4.28 3.38
N ASP A 154 -18.26 3.33 3.33
CA ASP A 154 -16.93 3.53 2.77
C ASP A 154 -16.82 2.93 1.35
N GLY A 155 -17.74 2.04 0.96
CA GLY A 155 -17.62 1.23 -0.26
C GLY A 155 -16.48 0.21 -0.20
N LEU A 156 -16.00 -0.15 1.00
CA LEU A 156 -14.83 -1.00 1.21
C LEU A 156 -15.19 -2.31 1.91
N CYS A 157 -14.60 -3.41 1.43
CA CYS A 157 -14.74 -4.72 2.05
C CYS A 157 -13.90 -4.81 3.32
N ASN A 158 -14.42 -5.41 4.37
CA ASN A 158 -13.67 -5.77 5.57
C ASN A 158 -13.28 -7.24 5.47
N ARG A 159 -11.98 -7.51 5.66
CA ARG A 159 -11.50 -8.87 5.83
C ARG A 159 -12.00 -9.44 7.16
N ALA A 160 -12.63 -10.61 7.13
CA ALA A 160 -13.02 -11.36 8.34
C ALA A 160 -11.82 -11.67 9.24
#